data_AF-A0A0R2NML5-F1
#
_entry.id   AF-A0A0R2NML5-F1
#
_cell.length_a   1.000
_cell.length_b   1.000
_cell.length_c   1.000
_cell.angle_alpha   90.00
_cell.angle_beta   90.00
_cell.angle_gamma   90.00
#
_symmetry.space_group_name_H-M   'P 1'
#
loop_
_entity.id
_entity.type
_entity.pdbx_description
1 polymer ?
#
loop_
_entity_poly.entity_id
_entity_poly.type
_entity_poly.pdbx_seq_one_letter_code
_entity_poly.pdbx_strand_id
1 'polypeptide(L)'
;MRWSKVLLILVGGIGLPGIVAQARTNPTTRTAIKTLPATAVTVPAKASWYQLKGSAKQVQLRRIGSIPAHGATFERIAQTTIRLHGRSQLYVEVQHGHQRGWLLASQVKLRRVTTATKLKWGPRQSVAATNFSAKTSAALYRWHGEKMTVIGHLQRGHRYVQTAKMTAARGSRSQTYAWVTSATQPQHGWVLISQLQPVSFGATFKLKASRGLTTYATTGSVLTKSAPVSTWVTLAGNGQFTTKHLPYLATKAYLKNPLQTQPDEITSAKHYGQNYHFKTTWFLPEQYPGRNLTDPQSAAFSADNHYLYVMYVDGREAGDNLQTGWVVRYDWRRLNQLGVSTPGHMAMLRRATQDLIRHHTSKLDKQVLAAIKVGPKFRSGHAQTMALNPQTGALWFIQSYGKYAKPDVMERLNPQTLTPDVAVDFTLGTTYLGSVLTFDDAGNAYIWTHQHGRVTLYTGQVSPQRVQFKVVPQGLASDPGHWSQSIGYDDVTGRLYLVADESITSVPAAQLGRLTTGMVGENDFNGRREFEGLIFMHHTNAGFLLTNRGVELMRLANN
;
A
#
# COMPACT_ATOMS: atom_id res chain seq x y z
N MET A 1 -38.83 46.05 -15.57
CA MET A 1 -39.49 46.54 -16.81
C MET A 1 -39.92 47.98 -16.55
N ARG A 2 -39.63 48.89 -17.49
CA ARG A 2 -40.04 50.32 -17.57
C ARG A 2 -39.30 51.36 -16.70
N TRP A 3 -38.68 52.27 -17.46
CA TRP A 3 -38.16 53.59 -17.13
C TRP A 3 -39.29 54.58 -16.83
N SER A 4 -38.98 55.71 -16.17
CA SER A 4 -39.47 57.04 -16.56
C SER A 4 -38.67 58.17 -15.90
N LYS A 5 -38.23 59.12 -16.75
CA LYS A 5 -37.71 60.46 -16.43
C LYS A 5 -38.86 61.47 -16.47
N VAL A 6 -38.83 62.53 -15.66
CA VAL A 6 -39.38 63.92 -15.87
C VAL A 6 -38.74 64.77 -14.73
N LEU A 7 -38.00 65.88 -14.84
CA LEU A 7 -38.01 67.17 -15.58
C LEU A 7 -38.99 68.25 -15.05
N LEU A 8 -38.48 69.33 -14.43
CA LEU A 8 -39.02 70.72 -14.40
C LEU A 8 -37.93 71.61 -13.70
N ILE A 9 -37.24 72.59 -14.31
CA ILE A 9 -37.56 73.93 -14.87
C ILE A 9 -37.91 75.01 -13.81
N LEU A 10 -37.06 76.05 -13.69
CA LEU A 10 -37.35 77.51 -13.80
C LEU A 10 -36.03 78.29 -13.59
N VAL A 11 -35.46 79.07 -14.53
CA VAL A 11 -35.81 80.36 -15.19
C VAL A 11 -35.30 81.61 -14.44
N GLY A 12 -34.54 82.44 -15.18
CA GLY A 12 -34.17 83.83 -14.91
C GLY A 12 -32.67 84.05 -15.16
N GLY A 13 -32.18 84.83 -16.11
CA GLY A 13 -32.76 85.82 -17.00
C GLY A 13 -31.81 87.02 -17.11
N ILE A 14 -31.26 87.23 -18.32
CA ILE A 14 -30.72 88.48 -18.89
C ILE A 14 -29.25 88.86 -18.61
N GLY A 15 -28.50 89.08 -19.72
CA GLY A 15 -27.43 90.09 -19.81
C GLY A 15 -26.10 89.63 -20.43
N LEU A 16 -25.96 89.70 -21.76
CA LEU A 16 -24.65 89.80 -22.45
C LEU A 16 -24.39 91.29 -22.76
N PRO A 17 -23.12 91.76 -22.72
CA PRO A 17 -22.33 91.81 -23.96
C PRO A 17 -20.86 91.39 -23.78
N GLY A 18 -20.26 90.99 -24.91
CA GLY A 18 -19.04 90.19 -24.96
C GLY A 18 -17.71 90.93 -24.85
N ILE A 19 -16.66 90.14 -24.56
CA ILE A 19 -15.25 90.52 -24.71
C ILE A 19 -14.45 89.28 -25.16
N VAL A 20 -13.91 89.38 -26.37
CA VAL A 20 -12.66 88.81 -26.90
C VAL A 20 -12.23 87.42 -26.40
N ALA A 21 -12.42 86.39 -27.23
CA ALA A 21 -11.72 85.12 -27.08
C ALA A 21 -10.21 85.32 -27.36
N GLN A 22 -9.43 85.60 -26.32
CA GLN A 22 -7.99 85.37 -26.36
C GLN A 22 -7.77 83.87 -26.55
N ALA A 23 -7.17 83.48 -27.68
CA ALA A 23 -6.63 82.14 -27.87
C ALA A 23 -5.63 81.86 -26.74
N ARG A 24 -6.07 81.14 -25.70
CA ARG A 24 -5.18 80.60 -24.66
C ARG A 24 -4.21 79.66 -25.36
N THR A 25 -2.96 80.12 -25.51
CA THR A 25 -1.83 79.24 -25.80
C THR A 25 -1.78 78.21 -24.69
N ASN A 26 -2.15 76.96 -24.98
CA ASN A 26 -2.09 75.87 -24.01
C ASN A 26 -0.65 75.79 -23.45
N PRO A 27 -0.42 76.10 -22.16
CA PRO A 27 0.93 76.12 -21.61
C PRO A 27 1.51 74.72 -21.66
N THR A 28 2.71 74.59 -22.22
CA THR A 28 3.45 73.33 -22.17
C THR A 28 3.90 73.10 -20.73
N THR A 29 3.40 72.03 -20.10
CA THR A 29 3.74 71.65 -18.71
C THR A 29 4.47 70.31 -18.69
N ARG A 30 5.22 70.02 -17.63
CA ARG A 30 5.79 68.70 -17.38
C ARG A 30 5.55 68.20 -15.96
N THR A 31 5.62 66.88 -15.79
CA THR A 31 5.75 66.26 -14.47
C THR A 31 7.13 66.54 -13.85
N ALA A 32 7.28 66.18 -12.57
CA ALA A 32 8.60 66.09 -11.96
C ALA A 32 9.49 65.13 -12.76
N ILE A 33 10.78 65.47 -12.88
CA ILE A 33 11.77 64.58 -13.49
C ILE A 33 12.06 63.47 -12.49
N LYS A 34 11.88 62.22 -12.92
CA LYS A 34 12.20 61.04 -12.13
C LYS A 34 13.57 60.51 -12.56
N THR A 35 14.55 60.58 -11.66
CA THR A 35 15.84 59.92 -11.84
C THR A 35 15.66 58.41 -11.92
N LEU A 36 16.39 57.76 -12.81
CA LEU A 36 16.38 56.33 -13.05
C LEU A 36 17.79 55.76 -12.89
N PRO A 37 17.93 54.48 -12.51
CA PRO A 37 19.21 53.78 -12.63
C PRO A 37 19.71 53.82 -14.08
N ALA A 38 20.99 54.14 -14.26
CA ALA A 38 21.62 54.17 -15.58
C ALA A 38 21.42 52.82 -16.28
N THR A 39 20.68 52.83 -17.39
CA THR A 39 20.34 51.62 -18.15
C THR A 39 20.74 51.79 -19.60
N ALA A 40 21.49 50.84 -20.16
CA ALA A 40 21.87 50.87 -21.57
C ALA A 40 20.66 50.78 -22.51
N VAL A 41 20.58 51.70 -23.45
CA VAL A 41 19.51 51.80 -24.45
C VAL A 41 20.08 52.03 -25.85
N THR A 42 19.31 51.68 -26.88
CA THR A 42 19.63 51.95 -28.28
C THR A 42 18.55 52.79 -28.94
N VAL A 43 18.95 53.57 -29.94
CA VAL A 43 18.06 54.38 -30.76
C VAL A 43 18.01 53.75 -32.17
N PRO A 44 16.94 53.01 -32.52
CA PRO A 44 16.91 52.16 -33.72
C PRO A 44 16.68 52.94 -35.03
N ALA A 45 16.24 54.19 -34.95
CA ALA A 45 15.96 55.06 -36.10
C ALA A 45 16.37 56.50 -35.77
N LYS A 46 16.46 57.38 -36.78
CA LYS A 46 16.87 58.77 -36.57
C LYS A 46 15.94 59.44 -35.55
N ALA A 47 16.49 59.94 -34.45
CA ALA A 47 15.72 60.56 -33.38
C ALA A 47 16.10 62.04 -33.20
N SER A 48 15.14 62.85 -32.78
CA SER A 48 15.40 64.26 -32.46
C SER A 48 15.88 64.37 -31.02
N TRP A 49 17.00 65.04 -30.82
CA TRP A 49 17.60 65.30 -29.50
C TRP A 49 17.12 66.63 -28.98
N TYR A 50 16.57 66.66 -27.78
CA TYR A 50 16.02 67.87 -27.18
C TYR A 50 16.75 68.29 -25.91
N GLN A 51 16.77 69.59 -25.65
CA GLN A 51 17.12 70.17 -24.37
C GLN A 51 15.84 70.69 -23.71
N LEU A 52 15.66 70.35 -22.45
CA LEU A 52 14.55 70.79 -21.62
C LEU A 52 14.96 72.05 -20.86
N LYS A 53 14.21 73.15 -20.99
CA LYS A 53 14.42 74.40 -20.25
C LYS A 53 13.13 74.87 -19.60
N GLY A 54 13.25 75.68 -18.55
CA GLY A 54 12.11 76.27 -17.84
C GLY A 54 11.59 75.44 -16.66
N SER A 55 10.50 75.93 -16.06
CA SER A 55 9.89 75.32 -14.87
C SER A 55 8.91 74.21 -15.25
N ALA A 56 8.41 73.45 -14.26
CA ALA A 56 7.41 72.41 -14.50
C ALA A 56 6.09 72.96 -15.10
N LYS A 57 5.76 74.22 -14.82
CA LYS A 57 4.53 74.89 -15.29
C LYS A 57 4.71 75.59 -16.65
N GLN A 58 5.95 75.85 -17.07
CA GLN A 58 6.30 76.48 -18.33
C GLN A 58 7.58 75.85 -18.89
N VAL A 59 7.42 74.73 -19.59
CA VAL A 59 8.54 73.97 -20.13
C VAL A 59 8.74 74.25 -21.61
N GLN A 60 10.00 74.48 -21.99
CA GLN A 60 10.42 74.62 -23.38
C GLN A 60 11.24 73.40 -23.79
N LEU A 61 10.81 72.74 -24.87
CA LEU A 61 11.52 71.64 -25.48
C LEU A 61 12.24 72.16 -26.73
N ARG A 62 13.53 72.49 -26.61
CA ARG A 62 14.33 72.99 -27.72
C ARG A 62 15.04 71.84 -28.40
N ARG A 63 14.82 71.65 -29.71
CA ARG A 63 15.62 70.68 -30.48
C ARG A 63 17.06 71.19 -30.57
N ILE A 64 18.01 70.37 -30.13
CA ILE A 64 19.44 70.68 -30.14
C ILE A 64 20.25 69.83 -31.12
N GLY A 65 19.62 68.82 -31.73
CA GLY A 65 20.24 68.04 -32.79
C GLY A 65 19.41 66.84 -33.23
N SER A 66 20.02 65.94 -33.98
CA SER A 66 19.47 64.62 -34.29
C SER A 66 20.50 63.54 -34.05
N ILE A 67 20.07 62.42 -33.47
CA ILE A 67 20.85 61.19 -33.37
C ILE A 67 20.70 60.43 -34.69
N PRO A 68 21.78 60.10 -35.40
CA PRO A 68 21.71 59.31 -36.62
C PRO A 68 21.27 57.86 -36.32
N ALA A 69 20.65 57.21 -37.32
CA ALA A 69 20.06 55.89 -37.18
C ALA A 69 21.11 54.76 -37.21
N HIS A 70 21.99 54.68 -36.22
CA HIS A 70 23.09 53.68 -36.23
C HIS A 70 23.41 53.07 -34.88
N GLY A 71 22.39 52.64 -34.12
CA GLY A 71 22.59 51.74 -32.97
C GLY A 71 23.48 52.28 -31.85
N ALA A 72 23.76 53.59 -31.83
CA ALA A 72 24.55 54.23 -30.80
C ALA A 72 23.95 53.90 -29.42
N THR A 73 24.83 53.49 -28.50
CA THR A 73 24.42 53.08 -27.15
C THR A 73 24.42 54.31 -26.26
N PHE A 74 23.30 54.56 -25.62
CA PHE A 74 23.15 55.61 -24.62
C PHE A 74 22.81 55.00 -23.27
N GLU A 75 23.01 55.77 -22.22
CA GLU A 75 22.50 55.44 -20.89
C GLU A 75 21.25 56.26 -20.62
N ARG A 76 20.12 55.59 -20.39
CA ARG A 76 18.91 56.26 -19.88
C ARG A 76 19.08 56.51 -18.39
N ILE A 77 18.95 57.76 -17.97
CA ILE A 77 19.22 58.20 -16.59
C ILE A 77 18.05 58.94 -15.92
N ALA A 78 17.07 59.41 -16.69
CA ALA A 78 15.88 60.04 -16.11
C ALA A 78 14.68 59.94 -17.07
N GLN A 79 13.47 60.27 -16.58
CA GLN A 79 12.28 60.40 -17.39
C GLN A 79 11.34 61.50 -16.89
N THR A 80 10.54 62.07 -17.79
CA THR A 80 9.46 63.02 -17.47
C THR A 80 8.37 62.95 -18.53
N THR A 81 7.13 63.23 -18.14
CA THR A 81 6.02 63.40 -19.10
C THR A 81 5.85 64.87 -19.40
N ILE A 82 5.78 65.24 -20.68
CA ILE A 82 5.55 66.60 -21.16
C ILE A 82 4.17 66.64 -21.83
N ARG A 83 3.35 67.64 -21.48
CA ARG A 83 2.05 67.87 -22.11
C ARG A 83 2.18 68.99 -23.14
N LEU A 84 2.19 68.61 -24.42
CA LEU A 84 2.27 69.51 -25.58
C LEU A 84 0.91 69.53 -26.28
N HIS A 85 0.31 70.72 -26.45
CA HIS A 85 -0.98 70.88 -27.15
C HIS A 85 -2.08 69.91 -26.68
N GLY A 86 -2.19 69.72 -25.35
CA GLY A 86 -3.18 68.83 -24.74
C GLY A 86 -2.79 67.35 -24.70
N ARG A 87 -1.74 66.90 -25.42
CA ARG A 87 -1.27 65.51 -25.46
C ARG A 87 -0.07 65.30 -24.55
N SER A 88 -0.11 64.24 -23.74
CA SER A 88 1.00 63.84 -22.86
C SER A 88 1.94 62.88 -23.58
N GLN A 89 3.24 63.19 -23.56
CA GLN A 89 4.29 62.38 -24.16
C GLN A 89 5.40 62.11 -23.15
N LEU A 90 5.85 60.86 -23.07
CA LEU A 90 6.95 60.48 -22.20
C LEU A 90 8.28 60.76 -22.89
N TYR A 91 9.14 61.51 -22.21
CA TYR A 91 10.52 61.75 -22.62
C TYR A 91 11.47 61.07 -21.63
N VAL A 92 12.57 60.55 -22.16
CA VAL A 92 13.66 59.95 -21.39
C VAL A 92 14.92 60.76 -21.61
N GLU A 93 15.63 61.05 -20.53
CA GLU A 93 16.95 61.65 -20.60
C GLU A 93 17.97 60.54 -20.85
N VAL A 94 18.76 60.76 -21.90
CA VAL A 94 19.84 59.87 -22.31
C VAL A 94 21.18 60.59 -22.22
N GLN A 95 22.22 59.85 -21.87
CA GLN A 95 23.59 60.33 -21.78
C GLN A 95 24.51 59.49 -22.70
N HIS A 96 25.45 60.16 -23.37
CA HIS A 96 26.57 59.54 -24.09
C HIS A 96 27.82 60.40 -23.88
N GLY A 97 28.80 59.86 -23.13
CA GLY A 97 29.93 60.65 -22.64
C GLY A 97 29.45 61.83 -21.77
N HIS A 98 29.91 63.04 -22.11
CA HIS A 98 29.52 64.29 -21.43
C HIS A 98 28.23 64.93 -22.00
N GLN A 99 27.64 64.37 -23.05
CA GLN A 99 26.45 64.93 -23.69
C GLN A 99 25.18 64.34 -23.08
N ARG A 100 24.21 65.20 -22.78
CA ARG A 100 22.90 64.83 -22.24
C ARG A 100 21.76 65.44 -23.03
N GLY A 101 20.63 64.76 -23.07
CA GLY A 101 19.36 65.37 -23.38
C GLY A 101 18.25 64.36 -23.59
N TRP A 102 17.14 64.87 -24.10
CA TRP A 102 15.85 64.23 -23.99
C TRP A 102 15.41 63.67 -25.33
N LEU A 103 14.94 62.42 -25.32
CA LEU A 103 14.36 61.71 -26.45
C LEU A 103 12.93 61.30 -26.12
N LEU A 104 12.09 61.16 -27.14
CA LEU A 104 10.76 60.57 -26.96
C LEU A 104 10.96 59.10 -26.57
N ALA A 105 10.27 58.62 -25.53
CA ALA A 105 10.49 57.27 -25.01
C ALA A 105 10.25 56.17 -26.06
N SER A 106 9.34 56.39 -27.01
CA SER A 106 9.08 55.48 -28.13
C SER A 106 10.24 55.37 -29.13
N GLN A 107 11.19 56.31 -29.11
CA GLN A 107 12.39 56.29 -29.96
C GLN A 107 13.55 55.52 -29.32
N VAL A 108 13.36 54.97 -28.12
CA VAL A 108 14.41 54.31 -27.34
C VAL A 108 14.01 52.86 -27.08
N LYS A 109 14.91 51.91 -27.39
CA LYS A 109 14.73 50.49 -27.06
C LYS A 109 15.67 50.09 -25.94
N LEU A 110 15.14 49.45 -24.89
CA LEU A 110 15.96 48.85 -23.84
C LEU A 110 16.83 47.74 -24.45
N ARG A 111 18.14 47.79 -24.20
CA ARG A 111 19.02 46.69 -24.57
C ARG A 111 18.79 45.55 -23.58
N ARG A 112 18.14 44.46 -24.01
CA ARG A 112 18.06 43.23 -23.21
C ARG A 112 19.48 42.68 -23.07
N VAL A 113 20.09 42.87 -21.91
CA VAL A 113 21.28 42.10 -21.53
C VAL A 113 20.80 40.69 -21.23
N THR A 114 20.87 39.79 -22.20
CA THR A 114 20.71 38.35 -21.97
C THR A 114 21.97 37.81 -21.33
N THR A 115 22.17 38.05 -20.04
CA THR A 115 23.00 37.13 -19.25
C THR A 115 22.25 35.80 -19.23
N ALA A 116 22.72 34.82 -20.00
CA ALA A 116 22.30 33.44 -19.85
C ALA A 116 22.57 33.05 -18.39
N THR A 117 21.54 33.08 -17.54
CA THR A 117 21.67 32.57 -16.17
C THR A 117 22.04 31.10 -16.28
N LYS A 118 23.30 30.79 -15.93
CA LYS A 118 23.81 29.43 -15.86
C LYS A 118 22.92 28.61 -14.92
N LEU A 119 22.63 27.38 -15.30
CA LEU A 119 21.92 26.44 -14.44
C LEU A 119 22.81 26.15 -13.22
N LYS A 120 22.30 26.39 -12.02
CA LYS A 120 22.99 26.12 -10.75
C LYS A 120 22.39 24.89 -10.11
N TRP A 121 23.23 23.90 -9.81
CA TRP A 121 22.85 22.71 -9.06
C TRP A 121 23.14 22.92 -7.58
N GLY A 122 22.15 22.67 -6.73
CA GLY A 122 22.32 22.63 -5.28
C GLY A 122 23.01 21.35 -4.82
N PRO A 123 23.45 21.28 -3.55
CA PRO A 123 24.07 20.08 -3.01
C PRO A 123 23.08 18.91 -2.97
N ARG A 124 23.61 17.68 -3.09
CA ARG A 124 22.85 16.46 -2.80
C ARG A 124 22.51 16.44 -1.31
N GLN A 125 21.22 16.41 -0.99
CA GLN A 125 20.72 16.32 0.38
C GLN A 125 20.17 14.91 0.62
N SER A 126 20.74 14.18 1.59
CA SER A 126 20.18 12.92 2.06
C SER A 126 18.82 13.16 2.72
N VAL A 127 17.86 12.27 2.46
CA VAL A 127 16.53 12.32 3.08
C VAL A 127 16.15 10.96 3.65
N ALA A 128 15.19 10.94 4.58
CA ALA A 128 14.60 9.70 5.05
C ALA A 128 14.00 8.91 3.88
N ALA A 129 14.28 7.60 3.84
CA ALA A 129 13.81 6.71 2.78
C ALA A 129 12.27 6.77 2.67
N THR A 130 11.78 7.29 1.55
CA THR A 130 10.34 7.51 1.31
C THR A 130 9.93 6.88 0.00
N ASN A 131 8.73 6.29 -0.05
CA ASN A 131 8.29 5.50 -1.19
C ASN A 131 7.45 6.34 -2.15
N PHE A 132 7.78 6.24 -3.43
CA PHE A 132 7.11 6.96 -4.50
C PHE A 132 6.77 6.02 -5.66
N SER A 133 5.78 6.43 -6.44
CA SER A 133 5.53 5.89 -7.77
C SER A 133 5.56 7.03 -8.77
N ALA A 134 5.88 6.72 -10.02
CA ALA A 134 5.79 7.70 -11.10
C ALA A 134 4.31 7.92 -11.46
N LYS A 135 3.87 9.19 -11.53
CA LYS A 135 2.51 9.55 -11.95
C LYS A 135 2.23 9.13 -13.40
N THR A 136 3.26 9.24 -14.22
CA THR A 136 3.31 8.88 -15.65
C THR A 136 4.62 8.14 -15.91
N SER A 137 4.91 7.77 -17.17
CA SER A 137 6.29 7.48 -17.55
C SER A 137 7.15 8.72 -17.25
N ALA A 138 8.17 8.59 -16.40
CA ALA A 138 8.98 9.71 -15.92
C ALA A 138 10.46 9.47 -16.25
N ALA A 139 11.14 10.44 -16.86
CA ALA A 139 12.53 10.28 -17.25
C ALA A 139 13.43 10.09 -16.01
N LEU A 140 14.28 9.07 -16.07
CA LEU A 140 15.33 8.80 -15.09
C LEU A 140 16.65 9.37 -15.61
N TYR A 141 17.31 10.18 -14.79
CA TYR A 141 18.49 10.94 -15.18
C TYR A 141 19.74 10.50 -14.42
N ARG A 142 20.90 10.54 -15.09
CA ARG A 142 22.22 10.51 -14.46
C ARG A 142 22.78 11.92 -14.41
N TRP A 143 23.31 12.30 -13.25
CA TRP A 143 23.93 13.61 -13.05
C TRP A 143 25.44 13.52 -13.30
N HIS A 144 25.97 14.44 -14.11
CA HIS A 144 27.38 14.56 -14.46
C HIS A 144 27.93 15.94 -14.08
N GLY A 145 27.67 16.40 -12.84
CA GLY A 145 28.13 17.70 -12.33
C GLY A 145 27.33 18.89 -12.87
N GLU A 146 27.36 19.11 -14.18
CA GLU A 146 26.73 20.27 -14.81
C GLU A 146 25.47 19.92 -15.62
N LYS A 147 25.30 18.65 -15.99
CA LYS A 147 24.22 18.17 -16.85
C LYS A 147 23.53 16.91 -16.33
N MET A 148 22.28 16.75 -16.73
CA MET A 148 21.48 15.52 -16.57
C MET A 148 21.33 14.83 -17.92
N THR A 149 21.61 13.54 -17.98
CA THR A 149 21.39 12.69 -19.17
C THR A 149 20.31 11.67 -18.87
N VAL A 150 19.34 11.49 -19.77
CA VAL A 150 18.31 10.47 -19.61
C VAL A 150 18.98 9.09 -19.75
N ILE A 151 18.81 8.23 -18.76
CA ILE A 151 19.36 6.86 -18.72
C ILE A 151 18.27 5.78 -18.72
N GLY A 152 17.00 6.18 -18.66
CA GLY A 152 15.87 5.27 -18.59
C GLY A 152 14.59 6.02 -18.27
N HIS A 153 13.50 5.30 -18.08
CA HIS A 153 12.22 5.86 -17.67
C HIS A 153 11.64 5.02 -16.54
N LEU A 154 11.10 5.71 -15.53
CA LEU A 154 10.32 5.11 -14.48
C LEU A 154 8.96 4.68 -15.03
N GLN A 155 8.53 3.49 -14.67
CA GLN A 155 7.26 2.92 -15.06
C GLN A 155 6.17 3.33 -14.05
N ARG A 156 5.00 3.69 -14.57
CA ARG A 156 3.83 4.00 -13.75
C ARG A 156 3.43 2.76 -12.94
N GLY A 157 3.10 2.95 -11.66
CA GLY A 157 2.69 1.86 -10.77
C GLY A 157 3.84 1.13 -10.08
N HIS A 158 5.09 1.30 -10.53
CA HIS A 158 6.26 0.73 -9.85
C HIS A 158 6.63 1.57 -8.62
N ARG A 159 7.19 0.90 -7.60
CA ARG A 159 7.74 1.54 -6.41
C ARG A 159 9.21 1.93 -6.62
N TYR A 160 9.48 3.16 -6.25
CA TYR A 160 10.81 3.74 -6.16
C TYR A 160 11.04 4.26 -4.74
N VAL A 161 12.25 4.06 -4.21
CA VAL A 161 12.65 4.58 -2.90
C VAL A 161 13.47 5.84 -3.10
N GLN A 162 12.97 6.98 -2.62
CA GLN A 162 13.73 8.22 -2.56
C GLN A 162 14.67 8.18 -1.36
N THR A 163 15.97 8.43 -1.59
CA THR A 163 16.98 8.52 -0.51
C THR A 163 17.77 9.84 -0.53
N ALA A 164 17.65 10.63 -1.59
CA ALA A 164 18.21 11.98 -1.63
C ALA A 164 17.35 12.93 -2.48
N LYS A 165 17.58 14.23 -2.35
CA LYS A 165 17.03 15.27 -3.22
C LYS A 165 18.12 16.27 -3.64
N MET A 166 17.93 16.91 -4.78
CA MET A 166 18.80 17.97 -5.31
C MET A 166 17.95 18.98 -6.07
N THR A 167 18.33 20.25 -6.04
CA THR A 167 17.59 21.33 -6.70
C THR A 167 18.41 21.94 -7.82
N ALA A 168 17.80 22.19 -8.97
CA ALA A 168 18.41 22.87 -10.11
C ALA A 168 17.70 24.21 -10.33
N ALA A 169 18.44 25.31 -10.33
CA ALA A 169 17.91 26.66 -10.46
C ALA A 169 18.46 27.38 -11.69
N ARG A 170 17.58 28.03 -12.46
CA ARG A 170 17.93 28.89 -13.60
C ARG A 170 17.15 30.20 -13.50
N GLY A 171 17.81 31.25 -13.04
CA GLY A 171 17.15 32.53 -12.73
C GLY A 171 16.14 32.34 -11.60
N SER A 172 14.89 32.76 -11.80
CA SER A 172 13.80 32.59 -10.83
C SER A 172 13.12 31.21 -10.89
N ARG A 173 13.48 30.35 -11.84
CA ARG A 173 12.89 29.01 -11.98
C ARG A 173 13.75 27.98 -11.26
N SER A 174 13.10 27.10 -10.50
CA SER A 174 13.76 26.04 -9.74
C SER A 174 13.02 24.72 -9.91
N GLN A 175 13.75 23.61 -9.99
CA GLN A 175 13.21 22.26 -10.07
C GLN A 175 13.91 21.35 -9.07
N THR A 176 13.15 20.49 -8.40
CA THR A 176 13.70 19.52 -7.45
C THR A 176 13.67 18.13 -8.06
N TYR A 177 14.80 17.44 -7.96
CA TYR A 177 15.00 16.07 -8.37
C TYR A 177 15.14 15.18 -7.14
N ALA A 178 14.51 14.01 -7.17
CA ALA A 178 14.65 12.95 -6.18
C ALA A 178 15.63 11.90 -6.72
N TRP A 179 16.58 11.47 -5.91
CA TRP A 179 17.37 10.28 -6.20
C TRP A 179 16.55 9.08 -5.81
N VAL A 180 16.21 8.25 -6.79
CA VAL A 180 15.38 7.08 -6.60
C VAL A 180 16.12 5.80 -6.94
N THR A 181 15.86 4.75 -6.18
CA THR A 181 16.26 3.37 -6.48
C THR A 181 15.00 2.53 -6.69
N SER A 182 14.98 1.71 -7.74
CA SER A 182 13.96 0.67 -7.89
C SER A 182 14.28 -0.51 -6.97
N ALA A 183 13.25 -1.07 -6.34
CA ALA A 183 13.40 -2.29 -5.54
C ALA A 183 13.41 -3.57 -6.40
N THR A 184 12.90 -3.50 -7.63
CA THR A 184 12.67 -4.66 -8.52
C THR A 184 13.46 -4.60 -9.81
N GLN A 185 14.11 -3.48 -10.10
CA GLN A 185 14.99 -3.31 -11.26
C GLN A 185 16.31 -2.68 -10.80
N PRO A 186 17.45 -3.01 -11.42
CA PRO A 186 18.75 -2.42 -11.08
C PRO A 186 18.87 -0.91 -11.43
N GLN A 187 17.76 -0.26 -11.78
CA GLN A 187 17.73 1.14 -12.19
C GLN A 187 17.71 2.08 -10.98
N HIS A 188 18.60 3.07 -11.02
CA HIS A 188 18.68 4.16 -10.06
C HIS A 188 19.08 5.45 -10.76
N GLY A 189 18.63 6.59 -10.25
CA GLY A 189 18.93 7.88 -10.84
C GLY A 189 18.09 9.02 -10.28
N TRP A 190 18.24 10.19 -10.86
CA TRP A 190 17.48 11.39 -10.52
C TRP A 190 16.19 11.45 -11.32
N VAL A 191 15.08 11.86 -10.69
CA VAL A 191 13.79 12.08 -11.37
C VAL A 191 13.17 13.36 -10.84
N LEU A 192 12.44 14.10 -11.67
CA LEU A 192 11.72 15.29 -11.21
C LEU A 192 10.69 14.91 -10.14
N ILE A 193 10.79 15.53 -8.96
CA ILE A 193 9.93 15.18 -7.82
C ILE A 193 8.44 15.44 -8.12
N SER A 194 8.13 16.40 -9.00
CA SER A 194 6.77 16.69 -9.44
C SER A 194 6.12 15.54 -10.23
N GLN A 195 6.94 14.68 -10.86
CA GLN A 195 6.50 13.48 -11.58
C GLN A 195 6.32 12.27 -10.65
N LEU A 196 6.69 12.41 -9.38
CA LEU A 196 6.48 11.40 -8.35
C LEU A 196 5.22 11.68 -7.55
N GLN A 197 4.60 10.61 -7.06
CA GLN A 197 3.52 10.65 -6.07
C GLN A 197 3.88 9.73 -4.89
N PRO A 198 3.67 10.17 -3.63
CA PRO A 198 3.91 9.32 -2.48
C PRO A 198 3.08 8.04 -2.59
N VAL A 199 3.66 6.90 -2.26
CA VAL A 199 2.89 5.66 -2.09
C VAL A 199 2.81 5.35 -0.62
N SER A 200 1.58 5.13 -0.17
CA SER A 200 1.34 4.78 1.22
C SER A 200 1.97 3.41 1.53
N PHE A 201 2.56 3.29 2.72
CA PHE A 201 3.26 2.08 3.16
C PHE A 201 2.35 0.85 3.03
N GLY A 202 2.86 -0.23 2.45
CA GLY A 202 2.10 -1.47 2.26
C GLY A 202 1.03 -1.42 1.16
N ALA A 203 0.81 -0.28 0.50
CA ALA A 203 -0.13 -0.19 -0.61
C ALA A 203 0.32 -1.09 -1.77
N THR A 204 -0.66 -1.65 -2.47
CA THR A 204 -0.45 -2.55 -3.58
C THR A 204 -0.65 -1.85 -4.93
N PHE A 205 -0.10 -2.46 -5.98
CA PHE A 205 -0.37 -2.11 -7.37
C PHE A 205 -0.58 -3.39 -8.17
N LYS A 206 -1.46 -3.33 -9.16
CA LYS A 206 -1.77 -4.48 -10.02
C LYS A 206 -0.56 -4.81 -10.90
N LEU A 207 -0.11 -6.06 -10.87
CA LEU A 207 0.94 -6.58 -11.74
C LEU A 207 0.36 -7.14 -13.05
N LYS A 208 -0.56 -8.10 -12.92
CA LYS A 208 -1.14 -8.83 -14.05
C LYS A 208 -2.51 -9.39 -13.69
N ALA A 209 -3.30 -9.68 -14.71
CA ALA A 209 -4.51 -10.49 -14.59
C ALA A 209 -4.48 -11.56 -15.67
N SER A 210 -4.65 -12.83 -15.28
CA SER A 210 -4.64 -13.96 -16.21
C SER A 210 -5.48 -15.11 -15.64
N ARG A 211 -6.31 -15.73 -16.49
CA ARG A 211 -7.14 -16.89 -16.14
C ARG A 211 -7.94 -16.73 -14.84
N GLY A 212 -8.53 -15.55 -14.62
CA GLY A 212 -9.33 -15.26 -13.43
C GLY A 212 -8.54 -14.87 -12.17
N LEU A 213 -7.21 -14.99 -12.17
CA LEU A 213 -6.34 -14.54 -11.08
C LEU A 213 -5.80 -13.13 -11.36
N THR A 214 -6.00 -12.21 -10.41
CA THR A 214 -5.37 -10.88 -10.43
C THR A 214 -4.24 -10.82 -9.41
N THR A 215 -3.01 -10.67 -9.89
CA THR A 215 -1.83 -10.52 -9.02
C THR A 215 -1.54 -9.04 -8.77
N TYR A 216 -1.31 -8.70 -7.51
CA TYR A 216 -0.83 -7.42 -7.04
C TYR A 216 0.56 -7.58 -6.43
N ALA A 217 1.36 -6.52 -6.42
CA ALA A 217 2.56 -6.43 -5.60
C ALA A 217 2.42 -5.28 -4.63
N THR A 218 2.99 -5.46 -3.44
CA THR A 218 3.12 -4.37 -2.48
C THR A 218 4.26 -3.45 -2.86
N THR A 219 4.13 -2.20 -2.43
CA THR A 219 5.26 -1.32 -2.38
C THR A 219 6.19 -1.82 -1.26
N GLY A 220 7.27 -2.52 -1.65
CA GLY A 220 8.44 -2.86 -0.80
C GLY A 220 8.13 -3.67 0.44
N SER A 221 8.95 -3.52 1.50
CA SER A 221 8.69 -4.24 2.74
C SER A 221 7.35 -3.81 3.36
N VAL A 222 6.51 -4.78 3.70
CA VAL A 222 5.23 -4.60 4.39
C VAL A 222 5.38 -4.61 5.91
N LEU A 223 6.58 -4.89 6.42
CA LEU A 223 6.88 -4.79 7.83
C LEU A 223 7.23 -3.34 8.19
N THR A 224 6.36 -2.70 8.98
CA THR A 224 6.61 -1.36 9.48
C THR A 224 7.91 -1.33 10.28
N LYS A 225 8.64 -0.20 10.22
CA LYS A 225 9.71 0.11 11.19
C LYS A 225 9.09 0.30 12.57
N SER A 226 8.73 -0.81 13.21
CA SER A 226 8.23 -0.91 14.57
C SER A 226 9.41 -1.20 15.50
N ALA A 227 9.22 -0.95 16.80
CA ALA A 227 10.20 -1.37 17.79
C ALA A 227 10.41 -2.89 17.67
N PRO A 228 11.66 -3.39 17.76
CA PRO A 228 11.89 -4.82 17.86
C PRO A 228 11.18 -5.38 19.11
N VAL A 229 11.10 -6.71 19.22
CA VAL A 229 10.64 -7.33 20.46
C VAL A 229 11.52 -6.84 21.61
N SER A 230 10.94 -6.06 22.53
CA SER A 230 11.68 -5.45 23.66
C SER A 230 11.62 -6.30 24.92
N THR A 231 10.60 -7.15 25.05
CA THR A 231 10.36 -7.97 26.24
C THR A 231 9.92 -9.38 25.86
N TRP A 232 10.39 -10.38 26.60
CA TRP A 232 10.02 -11.78 26.44
C TRP A 232 9.24 -12.22 27.66
N VAL A 233 8.01 -12.69 27.47
CA VAL A 233 7.18 -13.22 28.55
C VAL A 233 7.66 -14.63 28.86
N THR A 234 8.11 -14.85 30.09
CA THR A 234 8.33 -16.21 30.60
C THR A 234 6.98 -16.90 30.76
N LEU A 235 6.84 -18.09 30.19
CA LEU A 235 5.64 -18.90 30.32
C LEU A 235 5.65 -19.63 31.67
N ALA A 236 4.49 -20.00 32.20
CA ALA A 236 4.40 -20.58 33.54
C ALA A 236 5.07 -21.96 33.61
N GLY A 237 4.91 -22.76 32.55
CA GLY A 237 5.61 -24.02 32.38
C GLY A 237 7.11 -23.86 32.08
N ASN A 238 7.58 -22.66 31.76
CA ASN A 238 8.98 -22.39 31.39
C ASN A 238 9.50 -23.38 30.31
N GLY A 239 8.68 -23.66 29.30
CA GLY A 239 8.98 -24.60 28.21
C GLY A 239 8.75 -26.08 28.54
N GLN A 240 8.24 -26.42 29.73
CA GLN A 240 7.92 -27.82 30.08
C GLN A 240 6.78 -28.42 29.25
N PHE A 241 5.93 -27.57 28.67
CA PHE A 241 4.85 -27.95 27.75
C PHE A 241 5.27 -27.79 26.27
N THR A 242 6.53 -27.45 26.01
CA THR A 242 7.05 -27.38 24.65
C THR A 242 7.28 -28.78 24.11
N THR A 243 6.56 -29.14 23.06
CA THR A 243 6.69 -30.45 22.43
C THR A 243 7.89 -30.47 21.49
N LYS A 244 8.81 -31.41 21.72
CA LYS A 244 9.94 -31.66 20.80
C LYS A 244 9.43 -32.32 19.52
N HIS A 245 10.25 -32.26 18.46
CA HIS A 245 9.99 -32.98 17.22
C HIS A 245 9.64 -34.45 17.49
N LEU A 246 8.50 -34.89 16.97
CA LEU A 246 8.00 -36.26 17.12
C LEU A 246 7.50 -36.79 15.78
N PRO A 247 7.62 -38.11 15.51
CA PRO A 247 7.04 -38.69 14.32
C PRO A 247 5.54 -38.90 14.53
N TYR A 248 4.74 -38.29 13.65
CA TYR A 248 3.29 -38.42 13.70
C TYR A 248 2.85 -39.80 13.22
N LEU A 249 1.77 -40.31 13.79
CA LEU A 249 1.25 -41.64 13.51
C LEU A 249 -0.25 -41.59 13.23
N ALA A 250 -0.71 -42.54 12.41
CA ALA A 250 -2.13 -42.80 12.31
C ALA A 250 -2.65 -43.53 13.57
N THR A 251 -3.93 -43.34 13.89
CA THR A 251 -4.52 -44.05 15.03
C THR A 251 -4.63 -45.54 14.77
N LYS A 252 -4.57 -46.33 15.84
CA LYS A 252 -4.77 -47.78 15.76
C LYS A 252 -6.14 -48.12 15.17
N ALA A 253 -7.16 -47.32 15.47
CA ALA A 253 -8.50 -47.46 14.93
C ALA A 253 -8.51 -47.28 13.40
N TYR A 254 -7.89 -46.21 12.89
CA TYR A 254 -7.72 -45.97 11.46
C TYR A 254 -6.99 -47.10 10.74
N LEU A 255 -5.85 -47.55 11.28
CA LEU A 255 -5.07 -48.65 10.69
C LEU A 255 -5.84 -49.97 10.65
N LYS A 256 -6.71 -50.22 11.63
CA LYS A 256 -7.55 -51.43 11.68
C LYS A 256 -8.73 -51.35 10.72
N ASN A 257 -9.39 -50.19 10.63
CA ASN A 257 -10.54 -49.97 9.75
C ASN A 257 -10.61 -48.50 9.33
N PRO A 258 -10.17 -48.14 8.10
CA PRO A 258 -10.16 -46.77 7.63
C PRO A 258 -11.53 -46.11 7.58
N LEU A 259 -12.65 -46.86 7.57
CA LEU A 259 -13.97 -46.22 7.58
C LEU A 259 -14.27 -45.52 8.92
N GLN A 260 -13.80 -46.05 10.05
CA GLN A 260 -14.01 -45.61 11.44
C GLN A 260 -15.46 -45.16 11.77
N THR A 261 -16.08 -45.77 12.78
CA THR A 261 -17.47 -45.43 13.16
C THR A 261 -17.62 -44.88 14.57
N GLN A 262 -16.55 -44.89 15.35
CA GLN A 262 -16.50 -44.37 16.72
C GLN A 262 -15.48 -43.23 16.77
N PRO A 263 -15.72 -42.17 17.57
CA PRO A 263 -14.83 -41.04 17.64
C PRO A 263 -13.49 -41.42 18.28
N ASP A 264 -12.40 -40.83 17.76
CA ASP A 264 -11.11 -40.79 18.45
C ASP A 264 -11.10 -39.58 19.43
N GLU A 265 -10.22 -39.62 20.41
CA GLU A 265 -10.04 -38.53 21.39
C GLU A 265 -8.55 -38.21 21.57
N ILE A 266 -8.24 -36.92 21.74
CA ILE A 266 -6.92 -36.41 22.11
C ILE A 266 -7.10 -35.59 23.38
N THR A 267 -6.43 -35.98 24.46
CA THR A 267 -6.54 -35.33 25.77
C THR A 267 -5.25 -34.59 26.10
N SER A 268 -5.36 -33.46 26.80
CA SER A 268 -4.17 -32.78 27.33
C SER A 268 -3.44 -33.71 28.30
N ALA A 269 -2.15 -33.92 28.06
CA ALA A 269 -1.30 -34.69 28.96
C ALA A 269 -0.86 -33.84 30.15
N LYS A 270 -0.57 -32.57 29.91
CA LYS A 270 -0.22 -31.54 30.88
C LYS A 270 -0.68 -30.18 30.38
N HIS A 271 -0.91 -29.27 31.32
CA HIS A 271 -1.40 -27.94 30.98
C HIS A 271 -1.08 -26.89 32.05
N TYR A 272 -1.20 -25.63 31.65
CA TYR A 272 -1.33 -24.48 32.52
C TYR A 272 -2.42 -23.53 32.01
N GLY A 273 -3.25 -23.01 32.93
CA GLY A 273 -4.37 -22.14 32.60
C GLY A 273 -5.56 -22.90 32.04
N GLN A 274 -5.58 -23.17 30.73
CA GLN A 274 -6.68 -23.87 30.07
C GLN A 274 -6.46 -25.38 30.05
N ASN A 275 -7.55 -26.14 30.16
CA ASN A 275 -7.56 -27.59 30.01
C ASN A 275 -8.68 -27.98 29.05
N TYR A 276 -8.33 -28.62 27.94
CA TYR A 276 -9.30 -29.02 26.93
C TYR A 276 -8.88 -30.34 26.27
N HIS A 277 -9.84 -31.03 25.67
CA HIS A 277 -9.60 -32.21 24.86
C HIS A 277 -10.25 -32.01 23.49
N PHE A 278 -9.89 -32.88 22.55
CA PHE A 278 -10.47 -32.95 21.24
C PHE A 278 -11.16 -34.28 21.05
N LYS A 279 -12.35 -34.25 20.46
CA LYS A 279 -13.13 -35.46 20.14
C LYS A 279 -13.56 -35.43 18.69
N THR A 280 -13.34 -36.52 17.94
CA THR A 280 -13.70 -36.57 16.53
C THR A 280 -15.16 -36.22 16.32
N THR A 281 -15.41 -35.24 15.46
CA THR A 281 -16.76 -34.94 14.98
C THR A 281 -16.95 -35.55 13.59
N TRP A 282 -15.98 -35.42 12.69
CA TRP A 282 -16.09 -35.88 11.31
C TRP A 282 -14.84 -36.68 10.93
N PHE A 283 -15.04 -37.90 10.41
CA PHE A 283 -14.02 -38.58 9.62
C PHE A 283 -14.10 -38.06 8.19
N LEU A 284 -13.10 -37.29 7.76
CA LEU A 284 -13.08 -36.72 6.41
C LEU A 284 -12.73 -37.80 5.37
N PRO A 285 -13.19 -37.67 4.11
CA PRO A 285 -12.82 -38.58 3.04
C PRO A 285 -11.31 -38.68 2.85
N GLU A 286 -10.82 -39.87 2.47
CA GLU A 286 -9.41 -40.08 2.11
C GLU A 286 -9.17 -39.91 0.60
N GLN A 287 -10.20 -40.09 -0.21
CA GLN A 287 -10.10 -40.07 -1.65
C GLN A 287 -11.40 -39.59 -2.29
N TYR A 288 -11.26 -39.00 -3.46
CA TYR A 288 -12.35 -38.62 -4.36
C TYR A 288 -11.85 -38.84 -5.81
N PRO A 289 -12.71 -39.10 -6.80
CA PRO A 289 -12.26 -39.27 -8.19
C PRO A 289 -11.24 -38.21 -8.64
N GLY A 290 -10.00 -38.66 -8.90
CA GLY A 290 -8.89 -37.82 -9.33
C GLY A 290 -8.27 -36.90 -8.27
N ARG A 291 -8.55 -37.11 -6.97
CA ARG A 291 -8.03 -36.31 -5.85
C ARG A 291 -7.69 -37.17 -4.63
N ASN A 292 -6.51 -36.94 -4.04
CA ASN A 292 -6.08 -37.58 -2.80
C ASN A 292 -6.39 -36.70 -1.57
N LEU A 293 -7.35 -37.08 -0.76
CA LEU A 293 -7.80 -36.29 0.39
C LEU A 293 -7.14 -36.73 1.70
N THR A 294 -5.98 -37.39 1.64
CA THR A 294 -5.25 -37.84 2.84
C THR A 294 -4.36 -36.77 3.46
N ASP A 295 -4.09 -35.66 2.77
CA ASP A 295 -3.11 -34.64 3.20
C ASP A 295 -3.73 -33.24 3.26
N PRO A 296 -4.59 -32.98 4.27
CA PRO A 296 -5.12 -31.65 4.51
C PRO A 296 -4.04 -30.76 5.13
N GLN A 297 -4.06 -29.48 4.79
CA GLN A 297 -3.07 -28.51 5.29
C GLN A 297 -3.71 -27.36 6.05
N SER A 298 -5.00 -27.10 5.83
CA SER A 298 -5.74 -26.08 6.56
C SER A 298 -7.24 -26.17 6.32
N ALA A 299 -8.02 -25.47 7.15
CA ALA A 299 -9.47 -25.36 6.98
C ALA A 299 -9.98 -23.98 7.42
N ALA A 300 -11.20 -23.63 7.00
CA ALA A 300 -11.90 -22.42 7.46
C ALA A 300 -13.41 -22.57 7.30
N PHE A 301 -14.18 -21.99 8.22
CA PHE A 301 -15.63 -21.83 8.05
C PHE A 301 -15.96 -20.58 7.22
N SER A 302 -17.04 -20.64 6.43
CA SER A 302 -17.68 -19.44 5.86
C SER A 302 -18.16 -18.51 6.98
N ALA A 303 -18.36 -17.23 6.64
CA ALA A 303 -18.79 -16.20 7.61
C ALA A 303 -20.06 -16.58 8.39
N ASP A 304 -20.97 -17.32 7.75
CA ASP A 304 -22.23 -17.78 8.34
C ASP A 304 -22.17 -19.21 8.90
N ASN A 305 -20.99 -19.82 8.95
CA ASN A 305 -20.75 -21.21 9.36
C ASN A 305 -21.57 -22.25 8.55
N HIS A 306 -22.05 -21.92 7.35
CA HIS A 306 -22.76 -22.87 6.47
C HIS A 306 -21.78 -23.83 5.80
N TYR A 307 -20.63 -23.35 5.35
CA TYR A 307 -19.64 -24.17 4.65
C TYR A 307 -18.36 -24.32 5.46
N LEU A 308 -17.78 -25.52 5.42
CA LEU A 308 -16.41 -25.79 5.80
C LEU A 308 -15.57 -25.93 4.52
N TYR A 309 -14.50 -25.18 4.41
CA TYR A 309 -13.50 -25.31 3.35
C TYR A 309 -12.29 -26.01 3.92
N VAL A 310 -11.80 -27.06 3.26
CA VAL A 310 -10.56 -27.76 3.63
C VAL A 310 -9.61 -27.73 2.44
N MET A 311 -8.40 -27.21 2.66
CA MET A 311 -7.31 -27.19 1.68
C MET A 311 -6.53 -28.49 1.80
N TYR A 312 -6.31 -29.15 0.66
CA TYR A 312 -5.48 -30.34 0.53
C TYR A 312 -4.34 -30.05 -0.44
N VAL A 313 -3.21 -30.74 -0.25
CA VAL A 313 -2.07 -30.70 -1.16
C VAL A 313 -1.77 -32.08 -1.72
N ASP A 314 -1.05 -32.12 -2.84
CA ASP A 314 -0.49 -33.36 -3.36
C ASP A 314 0.74 -33.73 -2.53
N GLY A 315 0.56 -34.58 -1.52
CA GLY A 315 1.64 -35.04 -0.64
C GLY A 315 2.75 -35.85 -1.34
N ARG A 316 2.66 -36.07 -2.65
CA ARG A 316 3.74 -36.65 -3.47
C ARG A 316 4.70 -35.59 -4.01
N GLU A 317 4.28 -34.33 -4.01
CA GLU A 317 5.09 -33.18 -4.42
C GLU A 317 5.83 -32.60 -3.21
N ALA A 318 6.92 -31.87 -3.46
CA ALA A 318 7.65 -31.19 -2.39
C ALA A 318 6.78 -30.10 -1.75
N GLY A 319 6.88 -29.95 -0.42
CA GLY A 319 6.22 -28.88 0.33
C GLY A 319 6.87 -27.51 0.09
N ASP A 320 6.67 -26.95 -1.10
CA ASP A 320 7.19 -25.65 -1.51
C ASP A 320 6.11 -24.78 -2.17
N ASN A 321 6.50 -23.65 -2.76
CA ASN A 321 5.58 -22.71 -3.42
C ASN A 321 5.10 -23.18 -4.81
N LEU A 322 5.52 -24.34 -5.29
CA LEU A 322 5.05 -24.95 -6.53
C LEU A 322 4.11 -26.12 -6.27
N GLN A 323 3.97 -26.55 -5.01
CA GLN A 323 3.10 -27.65 -4.61
C GLN A 323 1.67 -27.42 -5.11
N THR A 324 1.14 -28.47 -5.73
CA THR A 324 -0.23 -28.54 -6.21
C THR A 324 -1.17 -28.83 -5.06
N GLY A 325 -2.30 -28.13 -5.03
CA GLY A 325 -3.36 -28.37 -4.08
C GLY A 325 -4.74 -28.04 -4.64
N TRP A 326 -5.75 -28.24 -3.80
CA TRP A 326 -7.15 -28.00 -4.12
C TRP A 326 -7.97 -27.85 -2.85
N VAL A 327 -9.12 -27.17 -2.97
CA VAL A 327 -10.05 -27.01 -1.84
C VAL A 327 -11.26 -27.92 -2.02
N VAL A 328 -11.70 -28.54 -0.93
CA VAL A 328 -13.02 -29.17 -0.84
C VAL A 328 -13.91 -28.32 0.04
N ARG A 329 -15.10 -27.98 -0.45
CA ARG A 329 -16.15 -27.32 0.31
C ARG A 329 -17.20 -28.34 0.73
N TYR A 330 -17.42 -28.44 2.03
CA TYR A 330 -18.45 -29.27 2.65
C TYR A 330 -19.61 -28.39 3.12
N ASP A 331 -20.84 -28.77 2.78
CA ASP A 331 -22.03 -28.17 3.38
C ASP A 331 -22.17 -28.69 4.82
N TRP A 332 -21.64 -27.91 5.75
CA TRP A 332 -21.56 -28.26 7.16
C TRP A 332 -22.93 -28.57 7.75
N ARG A 333 -23.90 -27.70 7.46
CA ARG A 333 -25.27 -27.83 8.00
C ARG A 333 -25.94 -29.08 7.45
N ARG A 334 -25.87 -29.30 6.14
CA ARG A 334 -26.50 -30.45 5.49
C ARG A 334 -25.90 -31.77 5.94
N LEU A 335 -24.57 -31.86 6.04
CA LEU A 335 -23.90 -33.10 6.45
C LEU A 335 -24.19 -33.44 7.92
N ASN A 336 -24.26 -32.45 8.80
CA ASN A 336 -24.69 -32.69 10.18
C ASN A 336 -26.15 -33.13 10.27
N GLN A 337 -27.06 -32.58 9.45
CA GLN A 337 -28.46 -33.05 9.36
C GLN A 337 -28.56 -34.50 8.87
N LEU A 338 -27.63 -34.94 8.01
CA LEU A 338 -27.56 -36.34 7.57
C LEU A 338 -26.98 -37.28 8.63
N GLY A 339 -26.43 -36.72 9.73
CA GLY A 339 -25.95 -37.50 10.87
C GLY A 339 -24.46 -37.85 10.81
N VAL A 340 -23.65 -37.11 10.05
CA VAL A 340 -22.19 -37.39 9.90
C VAL A 340 -21.41 -37.40 11.23
N SER A 341 -21.89 -36.69 12.25
CA SER A 341 -21.27 -36.68 13.60
C SER A 341 -21.89 -37.69 14.58
N THR A 342 -22.82 -38.53 14.12
CA THR A 342 -23.51 -39.49 14.99
C THR A 342 -22.63 -40.74 15.15
N PRO A 343 -22.28 -41.16 16.38
CA PRO A 343 -21.57 -42.41 16.60
C PRO A 343 -22.28 -43.59 15.92
N GLY A 344 -21.51 -44.46 15.26
CA GLY A 344 -22.04 -45.52 14.40
C GLY A 344 -22.24 -45.11 12.94
N HIS A 345 -22.49 -43.83 12.65
CA HIS A 345 -22.67 -43.28 11.28
C HIS A 345 -21.48 -42.43 10.81
N MET A 346 -20.45 -42.24 11.64
CA MET A 346 -19.34 -41.31 11.35
C MET A 346 -18.51 -41.67 10.10
N ALA A 347 -18.58 -42.92 9.63
CA ALA A 347 -17.96 -43.37 8.38
C ALA A 347 -18.60 -42.80 7.11
N MET A 348 -19.70 -42.04 7.23
CA MET A 348 -20.55 -41.60 6.12
C MET A 348 -19.79 -40.94 4.98
N LEU A 349 -18.89 -40.00 5.26
CA LEU A 349 -18.15 -39.28 4.21
C LEU A 349 -17.19 -40.21 3.46
N ARG A 350 -16.41 -41.01 4.21
CA ARG A 350 -15.44 -41.98 3.63
C ARG A 350 -16.15 -43.06 2.82
N ARG A 351 -17.29 -43.56 3.31
CA ARG A 351 -18.10 -44.56 2.60
C ARG A 351 -18.68 -44.00 1.31
N ALA A 352 -19.29 -42.82 1.35
CA ALA A 352 -19.89 -42.22 0.17
C ALA A 352 -18.88 -42.00 -0.96
N THR A 353 -17.64 -41.57 -0.65
CA THR A 353 -16.60 -41.41 -1.68
C THR A 353 -16.00 -42.74 -2.13
N GLN A 354 -15.87 -43.73 -1.25
CA GLN A 354 -15.45 -45.08 -1.62
C GLN A 354 -16.46 -45.76 -2.57
N ASP A 355 -17.75 -45.65 -2.28
CA ASP A 355 -18.82 -46.22 -3.09
C ASP A 355 -18.99 -45.47 -4.42
N LEU A 356 -18.70 -44.16 -4.45
CA LEU A 356 -18.58 -43.39 -5.69
C LEU A 356 -17.49 -43.95 -6.60
N ILE A 357 -16.28 -44.20 -6.06
CA ILE A 357 -15.14 -44.73 -6.84
C ILE A 357 -15.43 -46.15 -7.34
N ARG A 358 -16.18 -46.95 -6.57
CA ARG A 358 -16.60 -48.31 -6.95
C ARG A 358 -17.84 -48.34 -7.86
N HIS A 359 -18.39 -47.19 -8.23
CA HIS A 359 -19.62 -47.06 -9.01
C HIS A 359 -20.86 -47.71 -8.35
N HIS A 360 -20.89 -47.82 -7.01
CA HIS A 360 -21.94 -48.49 -6.22
C HIS A 360 -22.66 -47.54 -5.25
N THR A 361 -22.92 -46.29 -5.65
CA THR A 361 -23.53 -45.28 -4.75
C THR A 361 -24.99 -45.59 -4.39
N SER A 362 -25.29 -45.61 -3.09
CA SER A 362 -26.65 -45.66 -2.55
C SER A 362 -27.39 -44.31 -2.65
N LYS A 363 -28.67 -44.28 -2.24
CA LYS A 363 -29.44 -43.04 -2.13
C LYS A 363 -28.86 -42.09 -1.09
N LEU A 364 -28.36 -42.61 0.03
CA LEU A 364 -27.72 -41.81 1.07
C LEU A 364 -26.39 -41.23 0.55
N ASP A 365 -25.58 -42.04 -0.13
CA ASP A 365 -24.30 -41.56 -0.70
C ASP A 365 -24.52 -40.40 -1.66
N LYS A 366 -25.56 -40.46 -2.51
CA LYS A 366 -25.91 -39.35 -3.40
C LYS A 366 -26.26 -38.06 -2.64
N GLN A 367 -26.95 -38.17 -1.50
CA GLN A 367 -27.26 -37.00 -0.65
C GLN A 367 -26.02 -36.43 0.01
N VAL A 368 -25.11 -37.29 0.47
CA VAL A 368 -23.83 -36.91 1.06
C VAL A 368 -22.93 -36.25 0.02
N LEU A 369 -22.76 -36.86 -1.15
CA LEU A 369 -21.93 -36.36 -2.24
C LEU A 369 -22.46 -35.03 -2.79
N ALA A 370 -23.77 -34.80 -2.83
CA ALA A 370 -24.35 -33.51 -3.21
C ALA A 370 -23.98 -32.37 -2.24
N ALA A 371 -23.61 -32.70 -1.00
CA ALA A 371 -23.14 -31.75 0.01
C ALA A 371 -21.61 -31.53 -0.03
N ILE A 372 -20.90 -32.15 -0.99
CA ILE A 372 -19.44 -32.03 -1.16
C ILE A 372 -19.16 -31.41 -2.53
N LYS A 373 -18.37 -30.33 -2.55
CA LYS A 373 -17.86 -29.73 -3.78
C LYS A 373 -16.34 -29.76 -3.79
N VAL A 374 -15.77 -30.45 -4.76
CA VAL A 374 -14.32 -30.58 -4.93
C VAL A 374 -13.84 -29.59 -6.00
N GLY A 375 -12.86 -28.75 -5.64
CA GLY A 375 -12.28 -27.75 -6.52
C GLY A 375 -11.30 -28.32 -7.57
N PRO A 376 -10.95 -27.52 -8.58
CA PRO A 376 -9.87 -27.87 -9.51
C PRO A 376 -8.50 -27.80 -8.80
N LYS A 377 -7.48 -28.41 -9.41
CA LYS A 377 -6.09 -28.29 -8.96
C LYS A 377 -5.55 -26.89 -9.28
N PHE A 378 -4.74 -26.33 -8.38
CA PHE A 378 -3.96 -25.11 -8.61
C PHE A 378 -2.65 -25.16 -7.81
N ARG A 379 -1.75 -24.20 -8.02
CA ARG A 379 -0.52 -24.08 -7.23
C ARG A 379 -0.85 -23.40 -5.90
N SER A 380 -1.20 -24.18 -4.90
CA SER A 380 -1.50 -23.69 -3.55
C SER A 380 -0.25 -23.38 -2.75
N GLY A 381 0.89 -23.95 -3.15
CA GLY A 381 2.01 -24.14 -2.23
C GLY A 381 1.64 -25.05 -1.06
N HIS A 382 2.44 -25.06 0.00
CA HIS A 382 2.18 -25.92 1.16
C HIS A 382 0.87 -25.59 1.90
N ALA A 383 0.43 -24.32 1.86
CA ALA A 383 -0.90 -23.88 2.31
C ALA A 383 -1.29 -24.30 3.74
N GLN A 384 -0.31 -24.27 4.65
CA GLN A 384 -0.41 -24.51 6.10
C GLN A 384 -1.52 -23.70 6.81
N THR A 385 -2.08 -22.68 6.16
CA THR A 385 -3.16 -21.88 6.72
C THR A 385 -4.14 -21.42 5.65
N MET A 386 -5.41 -21.40 6.03
CA MET A 386 -6.49 -20.76 5.32
C MET A 386 -7.40 -20.15 6.39
N ALA A 387 -7.70 -18.86 6.30
CA ALA A 387 -8.48 -18.15 7.31
C ALA A 387 -9.46 -17.19 6.65
N LEU A 388 -10.66 -17.08 7.22
CA LEU A 388 -11.61 -16.04 6.84
C LEU A 388 -11.21 -14.73 7.51
N ASN A 389 -11.22 -13.63 6.76
CA ASN A 389 -11.25 -12.28 7.31
C ASN A 389 -12.74 -11.88 7.51
N PRO A 390 -13.26 -11.83 8.75
CA PRO A 390 -14.69 -11.56 9.01
C PRO A 390 -15.14 -10.19 8.49
N GLN A 391 -14.27 -9.19 8.53
CA GLN A 391 -14.56 -7.83 8.07
C GLN A 391 -14.87 -7.76 6.56
N THR A 392 -14.28 -8.65 5.77
CA THR A 392 -14.41 -8.62 4.29
C THR A 392 -15.12 -9.84 3.71
N GLY A 393 -15.33 -10.90 4.51
CA GLY A 393 -15.84 -12.19 4.06
C GLY A 393 -14.88 -12.95 3.14
N ALA A 394 -13.62 -12.52 3.03
CA ALA A 394 -12.63 -13.12 2.15
C ALA A 394 -11.85 -14.24 2.85
N LEU A 395 -11.70 -15.39 2.18
CA LEU A 395 -10.82 -16.47 2.60
C LEU A 395 -9.42 -16.22 2.05
N TRP A 396 -8.42 -16.14 2.93
CA TRP A 396 -7.02 -15.94 2.58
C TRP A 396 -6.18 -17.13 3.00
N PHE A 397 -5.18 -17.46 2.20
CA PHE A 397 -4.17 -18.47 2.53
C PHE A 397 -2.77 -18.00 2.12
N ILE A 398 -1.75 -18.62 2.71
CA ILE A 398 -0.35 -18.35 2.37
C ILE A 398 0.10 -19.37 1.33
N GLN A 399 0.48 -18.87 0.16
CA GLN A 399 0.91 -19.67 -0.99
C GLN A 399 2.42 -19.87 -1.01
N SER A 400 3.17 -18.81 -0.70
CA SER A 400 4.64 -18.81 -0.71
C SER A 400 5.15 -18.10 0.52
N TYR A 401 6.07 -18.73 1.25
CA TYR A 401 6.69 -18.17 2.44
C TYR A 401 8.08 -18.75 2.69
N GLY A 402 8.86 -18.07 3.53
CA GLY A 402 10.13 -18.56 4.05
C GLY A 402 11.34 -17.85 3.48
N LYS A 403 12.52 -18.35 3.85
CA LYS A 403 13.80 -17.72 3.49
C LYS A 403 14.12 -17.84 1.99
N TYR A 404 13.74 -18.96 1.37
CA TYR A 404 14.08 -19.27 -0.02
C TYR A 404 12.92 -19.01 -1.01
N ALA A 405 11.70 -18.81 -0.52
CA ALA A 405 10.55 -18.47 -1.33
C ALA A 405 10.30 -16.96 -1.26
N LYS A 406 10.90 -16.20 -2.19
CA LYS A 406 10.66 -14.77 -2.36
C LYS A 406 10.12 -14.48 -3.77
N PRO A 407 9.02 -13.71 -3.90
CA PRO A 407 8.29 -13.01 -2.84
C PRO A 407 7.48 -13.95 -1.92
N ASP A 408 7.13 -13.45 -0.73
CA ASP A 408 6.06 -14.04 0.07
C ASP A 408 4.73 -13.75 -0.67
N VAL A 409 3.81 -14.73 -0.73
CA VAL A 409 2.55 -14.60 -1.50
C VAL A 409 1.38 -15.04 -0.63
N MET A 410 0.40 -14.14 -0.49
CA MET A 410 -0.92 -14.47 0.04
C MET A 410 -1.94 -14.46 -1.08
N GLU A 411 -2.84 -15.43 -1.09
CA GLU A 411 -3.89 -15.56 -2.08
C GLU A 411 -5.27 -15.55 -1.43
N ARG A 412 -6.25 -14.99 -2.16
CA ARG A 412 -7.65 -15.02 -1.78
C ARG A 412 -8.35 -16.14 -2.54
N LEU A 413 -8.93 -17.07 -1.81
CA LEU A 413 -9.76 -18.13 -2.38
C LEU A 413 -11.13 -17.58 -2.78
N ASN A 414 -11.55 -17.87 -4.01
CA ASN A 414 -12.92 -17.64 -4.45
C ASN A 414 -13.82 -18.82 -3.99
N PRO A 415 -14.83 -18.59 -3.15
CA PRO A 415 -15.64 -19.67 -2.57
C PRO A 415 -16.58 -20.36 -3.59
N GLN A 416 -16.79 -19.77 -4.76
CA GLN A 416 -17.59 -20.34 -5.84
C GLN A 416 -16.76 -21.24 -6.74
N THR A 417 -15.59 -20.79 -7.20
CA THR A 417 -14.72 -21.56 -8.11
C THR A 417 -13.79 -22.52 -7.37
N LEU A 418 -13.56 -22.29 -6.08
CA LEU A 418 -12.58 -23.02 -5.25
C LEU A 418 -11.15 -22.91 -5.80
N THR A 419 -10.83 -21.75 -6.38
CA THR A 419 -9.51 -21.35 -6.87
C THR A 419 -9.18 -19.95 -6.41
N PRO A 420 -7.89 -19.56 -6.38
CA PRO A 420 -7.53 -18.18 -6.09
C PRO A 420 -8.02 -17.22 -7.19
N ASP A 421 -8.50 -16.05 -6.79
CA ASP A 421 -8.88 -14.96 -7.71
C ASP A 421 -8.06 -13.67 -7.50
N VAL A 422 -7.36 -13.57 -6.36
CA VAL A 422 -6.39 -12.53 -6.04
C VAL A 422 -5.13 -13.15 -5.48
N ALA A 423 -3.97 -12.66 -5.90
CA ALA A 423 -2.67 -12.91 -5.28
C ALA A 423 -2.01 -11.58 -4.90
N VAL A 424 -1.34 -11.51 -3.76
CA VAL A 424 -0.58 -10.33 -3.34
C VAL A 424 0.85 -10.74 -3.00
N ASP A 425 1.78 -10.27 -3.82
CA ASP A 425 3.22 -10.48 -3.66
C ASP A 425 3.81 -9.41 -2.72
N PHE A 426 4.56 -9.84 -1.71
CA PHE A 426 5.21 -8.93 -0.78
C PHE A 426 6.49 -9.48 -0.16
N THR A 427 7.13 -8.66 0.67
CA THR A 427 8.32 -9.03 1.44
C THR A 427 8.24 -8.40 2.82
N LEU A 428 8.76 -9.06 3.85
CA LEU A 428 9.00 -8.47 5.17
C LEU A 428 10.43 -7.92 5.31
N GLY A 429 11.18 -7.77 4.21
CA GLY A 429 12.57 -7.35 4.20
C GLY A 429 13.50 -8.54 4.45
N THR A 430 14.33 -8.46 5.49
CA THR A 430 15.23 -9.56 5.90
C THR A 430 14.51 -10.67 6.67
N THR A 431 13.25 -10.44 7.06
CA THR A 431 12.38 -11.41 7.73
C THR A 431 11.46 -12.09 6.72
N TYR A 432 10.83 -13.20 7.10
CA TYR A 432 9.82 -13.91 6.32
C TYR A 432 8.48 -13.95 7.06
N LEU A 433 7.40 -14.18 6.32
CA LEU A 433 6.02 -14.11 6.80
C LEU A 433 5.65 -15.16 7.88
N GLY A 434 6.41 -16.26 7.97
CA GLY A 434 5.93 -17.48 8.62
C GLY A 434 4.95 -18.24 7.73
N SER A 435 4.48 -19.40 8.19
CA SER A 435 3.58 -20.30 7.46
C SER A 435 2.10 -20.10 7.80
N VAL A 436 1.77 -19.33 8.84
CA VAL A 436 0.44 -19.35 9.47
C VAL A 436 -0.20 -17.97 9.59
N LEU A 437 -1.53 -17.90 9.50
CA LEU A 437 -2.33 -16.67 9.47
C LEU A 437 -3.70 -16.88 10.13
N THR A 438 -4.17 -15.88 10.87
CA THR A 438 -5.59 -15.77 11.24
C THR A 438 -6.04 -14.31 11.26
N PHE A 439 -7.33 -14.07 11.48
CA PHE A 439 -7.92 -12.75 11.61
C PHE A 439 -8.80 -12.67 12.85
N ASP A 440 -8.83 -11.50 13.50
CA ASP A 440 -9.89 -11.18 14.47
C ASP A 440 -11.15 -10.60 13.79
N ASP A 441 -12.17 -10.30 14.59
CA ASP A 441 -13.45 -9.73 14.12
C ASP A 441 -13.29 -8.36 13.47
N ALA A 442 -12.26 -7.61 13.87
CA ALA A 442 -11.94 -6.31 13.31
C ALA A 442 -11.15 -6.42 11.99
N GLY A 443 -10.82 -7.62 11.53
CA GLY A 443 -10.03 -7.88 10.33
C GLY A 443 -8.53 -7.67 10.53
N ASN A 444 -8.05 -7.57 11.77
CA ASN A 444 -6.61 -7.55 12.05
C ASN A 444 -6.04 -8.94 11.77
N ALA A 445 -5.04 -9.00 10.91
CA ALA A 445 -4.30 -10.21 10.61
C ALA A 445 -3.29 -10.51 11.73
N TYR A 446 -3.12 -11.78 12.06
CA TYR A 446 -2.10 -12.27 13.01
C TYR A 446 -1.29 -13.38 12.39
N ILE A 447 0.03 -13.29 12.57
CA ILE A 447 1.00 -14.30 12.14
C ILE A 447 1.99 -14.48 13.29
N TRP A 448 2.59 -15.67 13.39
CA TRP A 448 3.67 -15.91 14.33
C TRP A 448 4.81 -16.68 13.68
N THR A 449 6.01 -16.41 14.17
CA THR A 449 7.23 -17.11 13.80
C THR A 449 7.96 -17.50 15.07
N HIS A 450 8.76 -18.54 15.02
CA HIS A 450 9.67 -18.88 16.10
C HIS A 450 11.11 -19.01 15.61
N GLN A 451 12.04 -18.59 16.47
CA GLN A 451 13.49 -18.69 16.26
C GLN A 451 14.16 -18.91 17.61
N HIS A 452 15.09 -19.86 17.67
CA HIS A 452 15.86 -20.17 18.89
C HIS A 452 14.96 -20.43 20.13
N GLY A 453 13.85 -21.15 19.94
CA GLY A 453 12.90 -21.48 21.01
C GLY A 453 12.03 -20.32 21.48
N ARG A 454 11.95 -19.21 20.72
CA ARG A 454 11.18 -18.02 21.10
C ARG A 454 10.17 -17.62 20.04
N VAL A 455 9.01 -17.12 20.46
CA VAL A 455 7.91 -16.73 19.57
C VAL A 455 7.86 -15.22 19.36
N THR A 456 7.89 -14.80 18.10
CA THR A 456 7.57 -13.44 17.68
C THR A 456 6.18 -13.42 17.06
N LEU A 457 5.31 -12.55 17.58
CA LEU A 457 3.99 -12.27 17.00
C LEU A 457 4.02 -11.00 16.16
N TYR A 458 3.24 -11.00 15.10
CA TYR A 458 2.99 -9.82 14.28
C TYR A 458 1.49 -9.64 14.13
N THR A 459 1.06 -8.39 14.01
CA THR A 459 -0.31 -8.02 13.71
C THR A 459 -0.35 -7.04 12.55
N GLY A 460 -1.42 -7.04 11.77
CA GLY A 460 -1.46 -6.31 10.52
C GLY A 460 -2.81 -6.25 9.84
N GLN A 461 -2.78 -5.89 8.56
CA GLN A 461 -3.93 -5.87 7.66
C GLN A 461 -3.54 -6.53 6.34
N VAL A 462 -4.45 -7.31 5.79
CA VAL A 462 -4.29 -7.99 4.50
C VAL A 462 -5.50 -7.68 3.64
N SER A 463 -5.25 -7.12 2.46
CA SER A 463 -6.27 -6.84 1.45
C SER A 463 -5.63 -6.75 0.06
N PRO A 464 -6.42 -6.79 -1.02
CA PRO A 464 -5.89 -6.59 -2.36
C PRO A 464 -5.28 -5.20 -2.56
N GLN A 465 -5.66 -4.19 -1.75
CA GLN A 465 -5.22 -2.80 -1.86
C GLN A 465 -4.02 -2.47 -0.95
N ARG A 466 -3.83 -3.24 0.12
CA ARG A 466 -2.79 -2.99 1.13
C ARG A 466 -2.48 -4.26 1.91
N VAL A 467 -1.18 -4.50 2.12
CA VAL A 467 -0.66 -5.45 3.12
C VAL A 467 0.32 -4.72 4.02
N GLN A 468 0.13 -4.82 5.32
CA GLN A 468 0.96 -4.15 6.31
C GLN A 468 0.99 -4.96 7.60
N PHE A 469 2.19 -5.16 8.14
CA PHE A 469 2.41 -5.81 9.43
C PHE A 469 3.25 -4.91 10.35
N LYS A 470 3.09 -5.12 11.65
CA LYS A 470 3.95 -4.61 12.71
C LYS A 470 4.34 -5.75 13.64
N VAL A 471 5.57 -5.70 14.14
CA VAL A 471 6.00 -6.59 15.22
C VAL A 471 5.23 -6.18 16.49
N VAL A 472 4.70 -7.16 17.22
CA VAL A 472 4.24 -6.93 18.59
C VAL A 472 5.48 -6.70 19.45
N PRO A 473 5.60 -5.59 20.20
CA PRO A 473 6.80 -5.26 20.98
C PRO A 473 6.99 -6.15 22.22
N GLN A 474 6.51 -7.39 22.16
CA GLN A 474 6.59 -8.41 23.18
C GLN A 474 6.46 -9.79 22.50
N GLY A 475 7.28 -10.75 22.92
CA GLY A 475 7.24 -12.14 22.44
C GLY A 475 7.10 -13.14 23.60
N LEU A 476 7.04 -14.43 23.27
CA LEU A 476 7.04 -15.51 24.26
C LEU A 476 8.43 -16.13 24.36
N ALA A 477 8.90 -16.39 25.59
CA ALA A 477 10.24 -16.90 25.84
C ALA A 477 10.44 -18.38 25.46
N SER A 478 9.34 -19.11 25.23
CA SER A 478 9.29 -20.51 24.81
C SER A 478 8.27 -20.65 23.67
N ASP A 479 8.56 -21.50 22.69
CA ASP A 479 7.62 -21.89 21.63
C ASP A 479 6.75 -23.07 22.06
N PRO A 480 5.54 -23.23 21.48
CA PRO A 480 4.69 -24.37 21.79
C PRO A 480 5.32 -25.69 21.32
N GLY A 481 6.01 -25.70 20.17
CA GLY A 481 6.61 -26.91 19.64
C GLY A 481 7.56 -26.67 18.45
N HIS A 482 7.99 -27.75 17.82
CA HIS A 482 9.07 -27.73 16.83
C HIS A 482 8.66 -27.19 15.45
N TRP A 483 7.43 -27.42 14.99
CA TRP A 483 6.89 -26.82 13.77
C TRP A 483 5.72 -25.89 14.08
N SER A 484 5.66 -24.74 13.39
CA SER A 484 4.49 -23.87 13.40
C SER A 484 3.45 -24.43 12.44
N GLN A 485 2.37 -24.99 13.02
CA GLN A 485 1.34 -25.71 12.29
C GLN A 485 0.12 -24.85 11.97
N SER A 486 -0.34 -24.02 12.91
CA SER A 486 -1.41 -23.05 12.62
C SER A 486 -1.48 -21.92 13.65
N ILE A 487 -2.40 -21.00 13.42
CA ILE A 487 -2.89 -20.06 14.43
C ILE A 487 -4.41 -19.96 14.31
N GLY A 488 -5.12 -20.17 15.42
CA GLY A 488 -6.57 -20.00 15.51
C GLY A 488 -6.93 -18.73 16.27
N TYR A 489 -8.12 -18.17 16.00
CA TYR A 489 -8.72 -17.10 16.80
C TYR A 489 -10.12 -17.52 17.21
N ASP A 490 -10.41 -17.46 18.50
CA ASP A 490 -11.75 -17.62 19.06
C ASP A 490 -12.30 -16.23 19.37
N ASP A 491 -13.33 -15.83 18.65
CA ASP A 491 -13.94 -14.51 18.76
C ASP A 491 -14.79 -14.35 20.02
N VAL A 492 -15.25 -15.44 20.61
CA VAL A 492 -16.00 -15.42 21.87
C VAL A 492 -15.07 -15.14 23.05
N THR A 493 -13.88 -15.74 23.06
CA THR A 493 -12.89 -15.53 24.14
C THR A 493 -11.86 -14.45 23.84
N GLY A 494 -11.77 -13.99 22.57
CA GLY A 494 -10.77 -13.03 22.10
C GLY A 494 -9.34 -13.56 22.17
N ARG A 495 -9.16 -14.88 22.06
CA ARG A 495 -7.86 -15.55 22.23
C ARG A 495 -7.30 -16.05 20.91
N LEU A 496 -5.99 -15.88 20.76
CA LEU A 496 -5.19 -16.53 19.74
C LEU A 496 -4.66 -17.86 20.29
N TYR A 497 -4.66 -18.88 19.44
CA TYR A 497 -4.14 -20.22 19.74
C TYR A 497 -3.02 -20.54 18.76
N LEU A 498 -1.78 -20.50 19.23
CA LEU A 498 -0.59 -20.85 18.47
C LEU A 498 -0.41 -22.36 18.54
N VAL A 499 -0.60 -23.02 17.40
CA VAL A 499 -0.63 -24.48 17.31
C VAL A 499 0.69 -24.97 16.71
N ALA A 500 1.30 -25.91 17.40
CA ALA A 500 2.45 -26.65 16.94
C ALA A 500 2.22 -28.15 17.11
N ASP A 501 3.27 -28.93 16.98
CA ASP A 501 3.25 -30.39 17.10
C ASP A 501 2.71 -30.79 18.47
N GLU A 502 1.48 -31.31 18.50
CA GLU A 502 0.80 -31.74 19.74
C GLU A 502 0.88 -30.77 20.90
N SER A 503 0.86 -29.47 20.61
CA SER A 503 1.04 -28.43 21.61
C SER A 503 0.36 -27.16 21.17
N ILE A 504 -0.28 -26.49 22.13
CA ILE A 504 -1.02 -25.26 21.88
C ILE A 504 -0.70 -24.27 22.98
N THR A 505 -0.23 -23.09 22.59
CA THR A 505 -0.10 -21.93 23.46
C THR A 505 -1.17 -20.91 23.13
N SER A 506 -1.93 -20.43 24.11
CA SER A 506 -2.98 -19.45 23.88
C SER A 506 -2.70 -18.12 24.58
N VAL A 507 -3.05 -17.01 23.93
CA VAL A 507 -2.89 -15.65 24.46
C VAL A 507 -4.09 -14.76 24.13
N PRO A 508 -4.50 -13.83 25.02
CA PRO A 508 -5.55 -12.88 24.70
C PRO A 508 -5.04 -11.82 23.71
N ALA A 509 -5.71 -11.70 22.55
CA ALA A 509 -5.28 -10.82 21.46
C ALA A 509 -5.22 -9.34 21.90
N ALA A 510 -6.18 -8.92 22.73
CA ALA A 510 -6.25 -7.55 23.28
C ALA A 510 -5.11 -7.20 24.25
N GLN A 511 -4.32 -8.18 24.71
CA GLN A 511 -3.21 -7.99 25.65
C GLN A 511 -1.83 -8.14 24.98
N LEU A 512 -1.76 -8.34 23.67
CA LEU A 512 -0.47 -8.37 22.95
C LEU A 512 0.31 -7.07 23.19
N GLY A 513 1.57 -7.19 23.62
CA GLY A 513 2.42 -6.07 24.02
C GLY A 513 2.41 -5.76 25.52
N ARG A 514 1.50 -6.38 26.27
CA ARG A 514 1.34 -6.25 27.73
C ARG A 514 0.95 -7.57 28.42
N LEU A 515 1.23 -8.70 27.77
CA LEU A 515 1.01 -10.03 28.31
C LEU A 515 1.81 -10.21 29.59
N THR A 516 1.22 -10.93 30.53
CA THR A 516 1.88 -11.45 31.73
C THR A 516 1.86 -12.98 31.70
N THR A 517 2.72 -13.63 32.47
CA THR A 517 2.80 -15.10 32.55
C THR A 517 1.44 -15.75 32.82
N GLY A 518 0.64 -15.20 33.72
CA GLY A 518 -0.69 -15.74 34.06
C GLY A 518 -1.75 -15.63 32.97
N MET A 519 -1.50 -14.85 31.91
CA MET A 519 -2.43 -14.72 30.77
C MET A 519 -2.19 -15.76 29.67
N VAL A 520 -1.03 -16.43 29.70
CA VAL A 520 -0.63 -17.42 28.71
C VAL A 520 -1.15 -18.79 29.14
N GLY A 521 -1.91 -19.44 28.26
CA GLY A 521 -2.31 -20.83 28.43
C GLY A 521 -1.34 -21.74 27.69
N GLU A 522 -1.03 -22.90 28.26
CA GLU A 522 -0.10 -23.88 27.70
C GLU A 522 -0.73 -25.26 27.79
N ASN A 523 -0.77 -26.02 26.70
CA ASN A 523 -1.28 -27.39 26.66
C ASN A 523 -0.36 -28.25 25.80
N ASP A 524 0.03 -29.42 26.31
CA ASP A 524 0.66 -30.49 25.54
C ASP A 524 -0.29 -31.69 25.42
N PHE A 525 -0.18 -32.42 24.33
CA PHE A 525 -1.01 -33.59 24.01
C PHE A 525 -0.13 -34.83 23.82
N ASN A 526 -0.73 -36.02 23.93
CA ASN A 526 -0.02 -37.30 23.85
C ASN A 526 -0.54 -38.24 22.75
N GLY A 527 -1.23 -37.72 21.74
CA GLY A 527 -1.87 -38.51 20.69
C GLY A 527 -0.93 -39.00 19.58
N ARG A 528 0.28 -38.45 19.49
CA ARG A 528 1.20 -38.51 18.35
C ARG A 528 0.55 -38.16 17.01
N ARG A 529 -0.40 -37.21 17.01
CA ARG A 529 -1.11 -36.76 15.82
C ARG A 529 -0.44 -35.52 15.22
N GLU A 530 -0.54 -35.38 13.91
CA GLU A 530 -0.14 -34.17 13.19
C GLU A 530 -1.31 -33.18 13.23
N PHE A 531 -1.09 -32.01 13.84
CA PHE A 531 -2.08 -30.94 13.90
C PHE A 531 -1.90 -30.07 12.67
N GLU A 532 -2.95 -29.89 11.88
CA GLU A 532 -2.91 -29.12 10.62
C GLU A 532 -3.65 -27.77 10.74
N GLY A 533 -4.54 -27.64 11.73
CA GLY A 533 -5.29 -26.41 11.92
C GLY A 533 -6.17 -26.43 13.16
N LEU A 534 -6.21 -25.33 13.92
CA LEU A 534 -7.25 -25.08 14.91
C LEU A 534 -8.13 -23.92 14.43
N ILE A 535 -9.38 -24.23 14.13
CA ILE A 535 -10.31 -23.32 13.45
C ILE A 535 -11.57 -23.17 14.30
N PHE A 536 -12.14 -21.97 14.34
CA PHE A 536 -13.34 -21.69 15.12
C PHE A 536 -14.49 -21.31 14.19
N MET A 537 -15.69 -21.72 14.56
CA MET A 537 -16.91 -21.16 13.97
C MET A 537 -17.14 -19.75 14.49
N HIS A 538 -17.44 -18.82 13.59
CA HIS A 538 -17.66 -17.42 13.92
C HIS A 538 -18.82 -17.26 14.89
N HIS A 539 -18.66 -16.42 15.91
CA HIS A 539 -19.63 -16.06 16.94
C HIS A 539 -20.07 -17.24 17.82
N THR A 540 -19.24 -18.27 17.91
CA THR A 540 -19.47 -19.43 18.76
C THR A 540 -18.16 -19.90 19.37
N ASN A 541 -18.21 -20.51 20.55
CA ASN A 541 -17.04 -21.13 21.16
C ASN A 541 -16.69 -22.51 20.56
N ALA A 542 -17.21 -22.85 19.38
CA ALA A 542 -16.99 -24.14 18.74
C ALA A 542 -15.68 -24.13 17.94
N GLY A 543 -14.60 -24.57 18.60
CA GLY A 543 -13.30 -24.84 17.98
C GLY A 543 -13.20 -26.26 17.41
N PHE A 544 -12.40 -26.41 16.36
CA PHE A 544 -12.16 -27.69 15.71
C PHE A 544 -10.69 -27.83 15.32
N LEU A 545 -10.09 -28.95 15.70
CA LEU A 545 -8.76 -29.36 15.30
C LEU A 545 -8.84 -30.23 14.04
N LEU A 546 -8.13 -29.84 13.00
CA LEU A 546 -7.88 -30.65 11.81
C LEU A 546 -6.61 -31.46 12.04
N THR A 547 -6.69 -32.77 11.83
CA THR A 547 -5.55 -33.67 11.98
C THR A 547 -5.29 -34.50 10.73
N ASN A 548 -4.02 -34.79 10.47
CA ASN A 548 -3.58 -35.66 9.39
C ASN A 548 -3.45 -37.14 9.83
N ARG A 549 -3.07 -38.03 8.90
CA ARG A 549 -2.78 -39.47 9.09
C ARG A 549 -3.97 -40.23 9.66
N GLY A 550 -5.08 -40.18 8.94
CA GLY A 550 -6.41 -40.53 9.44
C GLY A 550 -7.22 -39.25 9.54
N VAL A 551 -7.54 -38.69 8.37
CA VAL A 551 -7.97 -37.29 8.29
C VAL A 551 -9.29 -37.09 9.01
N GLU A 552 -9.28 -36.17 9.97
CA GLU A 552 -10.36 -35.96 10.93
C GLU A 552 -10.49 -34.50 11.28
N LEU A 553 -11.73 -34.11 11.55
CA LEU A 553 -12.04 -32.89 12.26
C LEU A 553 -12.49 -33.26 13.67
N MET A 554 -11.85 -32.70 14.67
CA MET A 554 -12.10 -33.00 16.09
C MET A 554 -12.58 -31.74 16.80
N ARG A 555 -13.73 -31.80 17.46
CA ARG A 555 -14.27 -30.67 18.20
C ARG A 555 -13.47 -30.45 19.49
N LEU A 556 -13.10 -29.21 19.74
CA LEU A 556 -12.56 -28.72 21.00
C LEU A 556 -13.66 -28.78 22.06
N ALA A 557 -13.38 -29.41 23.20
CA ALA A 557 -14.24 -29.45 24.35
C ALA A 557 -13.43 -29.09 25.60
N ASN A 558 -13.99 -28.20 26.43
CA ASN A 558 -13.42 -27.91 27.73
C ASN A 558 -13.76 -29.06 28.68
N ASN A 559 -12.80 -29.39 29.54
CA ASN A 559 -13.03 -30.33 30.65
C ASN A 559 -13.85 -29.69 31.77
#